data_AF-A0A4Y2WVR3-F1
#
_entry.id   AF-A0A4Y2WVR3-F1
#
_cell.length_a   1.000
_cell.length_b   1.000
_cell.length_c   1.000
_cell.angle_alpha   90.00
_cell.angle_beta   90.00
_cell.angle_gamma   90.00
#
_symmetry.space_group_name_H-M   'P 1'
#
loop_
_entity.id
_entity.type
_entity.pdbx_description
1 polymer ?
#
loop_
_entity_poly.entity_id
_entity_poly.type
_entity_poly.pdbx_seq_one_letter_code
_entity_poly.pdbx_strand_id
1 'polypeptide(L)'
;MFGCYKGLRDRMKIVSPHVTWSYCCIHRQSLAAKSLPDSLKEILNQSVKVVNFIKANSNNTRLFKSLCGDMDSLHTKLLLHREVRWLSRENVLTILFELRHEVLMFLR
;
A
#
# COMPACT_ATOMS: atom_id res chain seq x y z
N MET A 1 3.34 -13.34 11.70
CA MET A 1 3.72 -13.91 13.01
C MET A 1 2.74 -15.05 13.27
N PHE A 2 3.04 -16.34 13.10
CA PHE A 2 4.06 -17.16 13.76
C PHE A 2 4.44 -18.37 12.88
N GLY A 3 5.11 -18.13 11.75
CA GLY A 3 5.51 -19.20 10.82
C GLY A 3 6.44 -20.29 11.41
N CYS A 4 6.89 -20.14 12.66
CA CYS A 4 7.83 -21.05 13.32
C CYS A 4 7.20 -21.99 14.37
N TYR A 5 5.98 -21.74 14.88
CA TYR A 5 5.42 -22.55 15.97
C TYR A 5 4.35 -23.52 15.46
N LYS A 6 4.80 -24.65 14.91
CA LYS A 6 3.92 -25.76 14.53
C LYS A 6 3.16 -26.27 15.76
N GLY A 7 1.84 -26.46 15.62
CA GLY A 7 0.98 -27.02 16.69
C GLY A 7 0.49 -26.04 17.76
N LEU A 8 0.82 -24.73 17.67
CA LEU A 8 0.31 -23.73 18.63
C LEU A 8 -1.23 -23.66 18.61
N ARG A 9 -1.84 -23.70 17.43
CA ARG A 9 -3.30 -23.72 17.26
C ARG A 9 -3.91 -24.89 18.03
N ASP A 10 -3.32 -26.08 17.91
CA ASP A 10 -3.84 -27.30 18.52
C ASP A 10 -3.73 -27.23 20.05
N ARG A 11 -2.59 -26.75 20.57
CA ARG A 11 -2.41 -26.49 22.02
C ARG A 11 -3.39 -25.44 22.55
N MET A 12 -3.66 -24.38 21.79
CA MET A 12 -4.61 -23.33 22.18
C MET A 12 -6.04 -23.87 22.26
N LYS A 13 -6.42 -24.76 21.34
CA LYS A 13 -7.74 -25.42 21.35
C LYS A 13 -7.93 -26.39 22.51
N ILE A 14 -6.85 -27.00 23.01
CA ILE A 14 -6.90 -27.84 24.22
C ILE A 14 -7.26 -26.98 25.44
N VAL A 15 -6.68 -25.79 25.55
CA VAL A 15 -6.92 -24.88 26.68
C VAL A 15 -8.23 -24.09 26.53
N SER A 16 -8.63 -23.78 25.30
CA SER A 16 -9.87 -23.05 24.99
C SER A 16 -10.52 -23.58 23.72
N PRO A 17 -11.48 -24.53 23.82
CA PRO A 17 -12.09 -25.18 22.67
C PRO A 17 -12.89 -24.23 21.76
N HIS A 18 -13.42 -23.14 22.32
CA HIS A 18 -14.22 -22.14 21.61
C HIS A 18 -13.38 -21.01 21.00
N VAL A 19 -12.05 -21.01 21.15
CA VAL A 19 -11.21 -19.96 20.58
C VAL A 19 -11.26 -20.01 19.06
N THR A 20 -11.63 -18.89 18.45
CA THR A 20 -11.63 -18.77 16.99
C THR A 20 -10.27 -18.27 16.52
N TRP A 21 -9.63 -19.05 15.65
CA TRP A 21 -8.33 -18.69 15.10
C TRP A 21 -8.49 -17.99 13.76
N SER A 22 -7.97 -16.76 13.67
CA SER A 22 -7.81 -16.03 12.42
C SER A 22 -6.34 -15.72 12.17
N TYR A 23 -5.90 -15.78 10.91
CA TYR A 23 -4.59 -15.25 10.55
C TYR A 23 -4.64 -13.73 10.59
N CYS A 24 -3.56 -13.11 11.10
CA CYS A 24 -3.42 -11.65 11.03
C CYS A 24 -3.62 -11.17 9.58
N CYS A 25 -4.45 -10.15 9.40
CA CYS A 25 -4.78 -9.56 8.09
C CYS A 25 -3.52 -9.19 7.29
N ILE A 26 -2.50 -8.64 7.97
CA ILE A 26 -1.20 -8.29 7.38
C ILE A 26 -0.51 -9.51 6.77
N HIS A 27 -0.57 -10.65 7.46
CA HIS A 27 0.06 -11.88 6.98
C HIS A 27 -0.67 -12.47 5.78
N ARG A 28 -2.02 -12.52 5.84
CA ARG A 28 -2.84 -12.96 4.69
C ARG A 28 -2.59 -12.11 3.45
N GLN A 29 -2.48 -10.80 3.63
CA GLN A 29 -2.18 -9.87 2.56
C GLN A 29 -0.79 -10.09 1.97
N SER A 30 0.24 -10.28 2.81
CA SER A 30 1.59 -10.60 2.34
C SER A 30 1.64 -11.91 1.55
N LEU A 31 0.88 -12.94 1.96
CA LEU A 31 0.73 -14.18 1.22
C LEU A 31 0.02 -13.97 -0.12
N ALA A 32 -1.07 -13.22 -0.16
CA ALA A 32 -1.80 -12.92 -1.39
C ALA A 32 -0.95 -12.11 -2.40
N ALA A 33 -0.09 -11.21 -1.92
CA ALA A 33 0.82 -10.46 -2.78
C ALA A 33 1.87 -11.36 -3.47
N LYS A 34 2.22 -12.52 -2.89
CA LYS A 34 3.17 -13.47 -3.51
C LYS A 34 2.59 -14.14 -4.75
N SER A 35 1.29 -14.38 -4.79
CA SER A 35 0.60 -15.02 -5.92
C SER A 35 0.29 -14.09 -7.09
N LEU A 36 0.71 -12.83 -7.04
CA LEU A 36 0.43 -11.87 -8.11
C LEU A 36 1.30 -12.13 -9.35
N PRO A 37 0.77 -11.86 -10.56
CA PRO A 37 1.58 -11.82 -11.77
C PRO A 37 2.69 -10.78 -11.66
N ASP A 38 3.84 -11.07 -12.27
CA ASP A 38 5.02 -10.18 -12.18
C ASP A 38 4.78 -8.83 -12.86
N SER A 39 3.96 -8.78 -13.91
CA SER A 39 3.52 -7.53 -14.54
C SER A 39 2.82 -6.59 -13.55
N LEU A 40 1.94 -7.13 -12.69
CA LEU A 40 1.24 -6.32 -11.69
C LEU A 40 2.17 -5.89 -10.55
N LYS A 41 3.10 -6.76 -10.14
CA LYS A 41 4.13 -6.39 -9.14
C LYS A 41 4.98 -5.23 -9.64
N GLU A 42 5.35 -5.25 -10.91
CA GLU A 42 6.16 -4.18 -11.50
C GLU A 42 5.41 -2.85 -11.52
N ILE A 43 4.15 -2.85 -11.98
CA ILE A 43 3.29 -1.64 -11.95
C ILE A 43 3.25 -1.05 -10.54
N LEU A 44 3.00 -1.88 -9.52
CA LEU A 44 2.92 -1.41 -8.13
C LEU A 44 4.25 -0.87 -7.61
N ASN A 45 5.38 -1.50 -7.98
CA ASN A 45 6.69 -0.99 -7.61
C ASN A 45 6.98 0.36 -8.26
N GLN A 46 6.57 0.55 -9.53
CA GLN A 46 6.69 1.84 -10.21
C GLN A 46 5.79 2.90 -9.58
N SER A 47 4.55 2.56 -9.22
CA SER A 47 3.65 3.47 -8.49
C SER A 47 4.27 3.95 -7.18
N VAL A 48 4.90 3.05 -6.42
CA VAL A 48 5.60 3.41 -5.17
C VAL A 48 6.77 4.35 -5.45
N LYS A 49 7.56 4.11 -6.51
CA LYS A 49 8.69 4.99 -6.89
C LYS A 49 8.21 6.42 -7.22
N VAL A 50 7.15 6.55 -8.01
CA VAL A 50 6.55 7.85 -8.38
C VAL A 50 6.11 8.62 -7.13
N VAL A 51 5.38 7.95 -6.24
CA VAL A 51 4.88 8.57 -5.01
C VAL A 51 6.03 8.97 -4.09
N ASN A 52 7.04 8.10 -3.95
CA ASN A 52 8.23 8.40 -3.17
C ASN A 52 9.00 9.59 -3.75
N PHE A 53 9.12 9.71 -5.07
CA PHE A 53 9.77 10.85 -5.71
C PHE A 53 9.06 12.18 -5.42
N ILE A 54 7.73 12.20 -5.57
CA ILE A 54 6.92 13.40 -5.27
C ILE A 54 7.04 13.78 -3.79
N LYS A 55 7.13 12.78 -2.90
CA LYS A 55 7.20 12.97 -1.45
C LYS A 55 8.61 13.08 -0.88
N ALA A 56 9.65 12.86 -1.70
CA ALA A 56 11.04 12.79 -1.25
C ALA A 56 11.52 14.10 -0.61
N ASN A 57 11.00 15.25 -1.07
CA ASN A 57 11.30 16.54 -0.49
C ASN A 57 10.05 17.43 -0.35
N SER A 58 10.14 18.42 0.54
CA SER A 58 9.04 19.31 0.88
C SER A 58 8.63 20.22 -0.27
N ASN A 59 9.55 20.54 -1.19
CA ASN A 59 9.28 21.39 -2.34
C ASN A 59 8.38 20.66 -3.36
N ASN A 60 8.77 19.45 -3.76
CA ASN A 60 7.98 18.58 -4.65
C ASN A 60 6.58 18.36 -4.10
N THR A 61 6.46 18.11 -2.79
CA THR A 61 5.16 17.93 -2.14
C THR A 61 4.30 19.19 -2.19
N ARG A 62 4.91 20.37 -1.99
CA ARG A 62 4.20 21.66 -2.05
C ARG A 62 3.78 22.01 -3.48
N LEU A 63 4.67 21.84 -4.45
CA LEU A 63 4.40 22.09 -5.87
C LEU A 63 3.30 21.16 -6.39
N PHE A 64 3.40 19.86 -6.09
CA PHE A 64 2.38 18.89 -6.46
C PHE A 64 1.01 19.23 -5.83
N LYS A 65 1.00 19.64 -4.56
CA LYS A 65 -0.22 20.10 -3.89
C LYS A 65 -0.82 21.35 -4.56
N SER A 66 0.02 22.31 -4.95
CA SER A 66 -0.43 23.50 -5.67
C SER A 66 -1.07 23.12 -7.00
N LEU A 67 -0.37 22.28 -7.78
CA LEU A 67 -0.85 21.77 -9.06
C LEU A 67 -2.20 21.06 -8.92
N CYS A 68 -2.37 20.20 -7.91
CA CYS A 68 -3.66 19.56 -7.65
C CYS A 68 -4.76 20.57 -7.28
N GLY A 69 -4.41 21.67 -6.62
CA GLY A 69 -5.35 22.75 -6.33
C GLY A 69 -5.75 23.51 -7.59
N ASP A 70 -4.80 23.82 -8.47
CA ASP A 70 -5.03 24.53 -9.72
C ASP A 70 -5.86 23.69 -10.72
N MET A 71 -5.76 22.36 -10.63
CA MET A 71 -6.53 21.40 -11.44
C MET A 71 -7.86 20.97 -10.82
N ASP A 72 -8.25 21.54 -9.67
CA ASP A 72 -9.46 21.19 -8.91
C ASP A 72 -9.60 19.67 -8.63
N SER A 73 -8.47 19.05 -8.27
CA SER A 73 -8.40 17.61 -8.07
C SER A 73 -9.14 17.17 -6.80
N LEU A 74 -9.80 16.00 -6.87
CA LEU A 74 -10.47 15.36 -5.73
C LEU A 74 -9.52 15.09 -4.54
N HIS A 75 -8.23 14.90 -4.83
CA HIS A 75 -7.20 14.68 -3.82
C HIS A 75 -6.08 15.72 -3.98
N THR A 76 -5.73 16.40 -2.88
CA THR A 76 -4.66 17.40 -2.88
C THR A 76 -3.32 16.85 -2.39
N LYS A 77 -3.27 15.57 -1.99
CA LYS A 77 -2.08 14.94 -1.42
C LYS A 77 -2.03 13.45 -1.73
N LEU A 78 -0.85 12.96 -2.12
CA LEU A 78 -0.57 11.53 -2.17
C LEU A 78 -0.37 10.98 -0.74
N LEU A 79 -1.00 9.84 -0.45
CA LEU A 79 -0.75 9.11 0.81
C LEU A 79 0.70 8.63 0.88
N LEU A 80 1.31 8.71 2.06
CA LEU A 80 2.66 8.17 2.26
C LEU A 80 2.54 6.64 2.29
N HIS A 81 3.32 5.96 1.46
CA HIS A 81 3.49 4.53 1.62
C HIS A 81 4.42 4.25 2.81
N ARG A 82 3.98 3.41 3.77
CA ARG A 82 4.90 2.66 4.64
C ARG A 82 4.85 1.22 4.16
N GLU A 83 6.02 0.67 3.81
CA GLU A 83 6.22 -0.65 3.18
C GLU A 83 5.55 -1.85 3.88
N VAL A 84 5.09 -1.66 5.11
CA VAL A 84 4.63 -2.71 6.02
C VAL A 84 3.26 -3.29 5.64
N ARG A 85 2.44 -2.63 4.79
CA ARG A 85 1.06 -3.09 4.50
C ARG A 85 0.71 -3.05 3.02
N TRP A 86 0.32 -4.19 2.46
CA TRP A 86 -0.21 -4.29 1.09
C TRP A 86 -1.41 -3.38 0.82
N LEU A 87 -2.33 -3.24 1.78
CA LEU A 87 -3.46 -2.29 1.66
C LEU A 87 -3.00 -0.85 1.44
N SER A 88 -1.80 -0.49 1.92
CA SER A 88 -1.25 0.83 1.63
C SER A 88 -0.70 0.94 0.21
N ARG A 89 -0.38 -0.16 -0.48
CA ARG A 89 -0.06 -0.14 -1.92
C ARG A 89 -1.32 -0.02 -2.77
N GLU A 90 -2.39 -0.72 -2.40
CA GLU A 90 -3.69 -0.63 -3.07
C GLU A 90 -4.25 0.80 -2.99
N ASN A 91 -4.32 1.39 -1.80
CA ASN A 91 -4.79 2.77 -1.63
C ASN A 91 -3.90 3.79 -2.36
N VAL A 92 -2.59 3.54 -2.41
CA VAL A 92 -1.66 4.39 -3.16
C VAL A 92 -1.92 4.29 -4.66
N LEU A 93 -2.17 3.10 -5.19
CA LEU A 93 -2.47 2.90 -6.61
C LEU A 93 -3.78 3.60 -7.00
N THR A 94 -4.83 3.48 -6.18
CA THR A 94 -6.12 4.15 -6.41
C THR A 94 -5.95 5.65 -6.50
N ILE A 95 -5.32 6.27 -5.49
CA ILE A 95 -5.12 7.73 -5.46
C ILE A 95 -4.19 8.18 -6.60
N LEU A 96 -3.16 7.39 -6.92
CA LEU A 96 -2.26 7.70 -8.03
C LEU A 96 -2.99 7.67 -9.38
N PHE A 97 -3.94 6.75 -9.56
CA PHE A 97 -4.75 6.66 -10.77
C PHE A 97 -5.77 7.79 -10.89
N GLU A 98 -6.39 8.18 -9.77
CA GLU A 98 -7.27 9.35 -9.71
C GLU A 98 -6.51 10.63 -10.06
N LEU A 99 -5.27 10.76 -9.58
CA LEU A 99 -4.38 11.90 -9.85
C LEU A 99 -3.46 11.71 -11.07
N ARG A 100 -3.81 10.82 -12.01
CA ARG A 100 -2.91 10.46 -13.12
C ARG A 100 -2.55 11.66 -14.00
N HIS A 101 -3.43 12.63 -14.18
CA HIS A 101 -3.17 13.79 -15.03
C HIS A 101 -2.20 14.77 -14.37
N GLU A 102 -2.40 15.01 -13.08
CA GLU A 102 -1.57 15.82 -12.20
C GLU A 102 -0.16 15.21 -12.10
N VAL A 103 -0.09 13.89 -11.94
CA VAL A 103 1.17 13.14 -11.91
C VAL A 103 1.90 13.24 -13.26
N LEU A 104 1.20 13.06 -14.38
CA LEU A 104 1.80 13.21 -15.71
C LEU A 104 2.27 14.64 -15.98
N MET A 105 1.52 15.64 -15.52
CA MET A 105 1.90 17.05 -15.60
C MET A 105 3.13 17.37 -14.74
N PHE A 106 3.20 16.83 -13.53
CA PHE A 106 4.30 17.06 -12.59
C PHE A 106 5.61 16.38 -13.01
N LEU A 107 5.53 15.24 -13.71
CA LEU A 107 6.69 14.47 -14.16
C LEU A 107 7.21 14.87 -15.55
N ARG A 108 6.52 15.77 -16.26
CA ARG A 108 7.02 16.39 -17.49
C ARG A 108 8.11 17.40 -17.19
#